data_AF-A0A286UAY9-F1
#
_entry.id   AF-A0A286UAY9-F1
#
_cell.length_a   1.000
_cell.length_b   1.000
_cell.length_c   1.000
_cell.angle_alpha   90.00
_cell.angle_beta   90.00
_cell.angle_gamma   90.00
#
_symmetry.space_group_name_H-M   'P 1'
#
loop_
_entity.id
_entity.type
_entity.pdbx_description
1 polymer ?
#
loop_
_entity_poly.entity_id
_entity_poly.type
_entity_poly.pdbx_seq_one_letter_code
_entity_poly.pdbx_strand_id
1 'polypeptide(L)'
;MGILDAIPRYVHVARLGQNFFISINTLLVYDFLLTLNKEVKYYWRKPRGHVDVLFYINRYIGILGAIVFLLYNESGATLLRCKLAEWTTEITQIIVVLTVDYILAIRVLALSSNTLIALEATIRIVIMIIALLWVSPVPYAVIPGLSICSDKAKSTVNLLILPLIDWSFVALVGLVLMCFAILKAKKHWKLVSSFKGASLVEVIIRDQGLYYLLVLCCSTLNIVVNVIVAKDAILAQVLAGLGSPSFLSLLGNHLFFNIREVSERGVNGGARSNANSVSAMEFV
;
A
#
# COMPACT_ATOMS: atom_id res chain seq x y z
N MET A 1 -36.53 7.71 14.79
CA MET A 1 -35.22 8.00 15.39
C MET A 1 -34.76 9.33 14.83
N GLY A 2 -34.79 10.38 15.64
CA GLY A 2 -34.74 11.77 15.16
C GLY A 2 -33.35 12.16 14.65
N ILE A 3 -33.30 13.10 13.70
CA ILE A 3 -32.06 13.68 13.13
C ILE A 3 -31.12 14.19 14.25
N LEU A 4 -31.68 14.64 15.38
CA LEU A 4 -30.94 15.12 16.55
C LEU A 4 -30.17 14.01 17.32
N ASP A 5 -30.68 12.77 17.34
CA ASP A 5 -29.98 11.64 17.97
C ASP A 5 -28.86 11.07 17.08
N ALA A 6 -28.92 11.33 15.77
CA ALA A 6 -27.94 10.84 14.81
C ALA A 6 -26.64 11.68 14.80
N ILE A 7 -26.71 12.97 15.13
CA ILE A 7 -25.57 13.90 15.09
C ILE A 7 -24.47 13.49 16.08
N PRO A 8 -24.74 13.22 17.38
CA PRO A 8 -23.70 12.82 18.33
C PRO A 8 -23.00 11.52 17.92
N ARG A 9 -23.76 10.55 17.40
CA ARG A 9 -23.22 9.26 16.94
C ARG A 9 -22.30 9.44 15.74
N TYR A 10 -22.70 10.27 14.77
CA TYR A 10 -21.90 10.56 13.58
C TYR A 10 -20.59 11.27 13.93
N VAL A 11 -20.65 12.29 14.80
CA VAL A 11 -19.45 13.02 15.28
C VAL A 11 -18.51 12.08 16.03
N HIS A 12 -19.05 11.16 16.84
CA HIS A 12 -18.24 10.17 17.54
C HIS A 12 -17.53 9.20 16.58
N VAL A 13 -18.24 8.71 15.54
CA VAL A 13 -17.65 7.84 14.50
C VAL A 13 -16.53 8.56 13.76
N ALA A 14 -16.76 9.81 13.34
CA ALA A 14 -15.78 10.60 12.61
C ALA A 14 -14.50 10.85 13.44
N ARG A 15 -14.64 11.24 14.71
CA ARG A 15 -13.51 11.43 15.63
C ARG A 15 -12.73 10.14 15.88
N LEU A 16 -13.44 9.02 16.02
CA LEU A 16 -12.80 7.73 16.23
C LEU A 16 -11.95 7.36 15.01
N GLY A 17 -12.49 7.50 13.79
CA GLY A 17 -11.74 7.32 12.54
C GLY A 17 -10.50 8.20 12.50
N GLN A 18 -10.65 9.51 12.72
CA GLN A 18 -9.54 10.48 12.76
C GLN A 18 -8.43 10.04 13.72
N ASN A 19 -8.76 9.63 14.95
CA ASN A 19 -7.77 9.18 15.93
C ASN A 19 -6.98 7.96 15.46
N PHE A 20 -7.63 6.99 14.81
CA PHE A 20 -6.95 5.84 14.22
C PHE A 20 -5.98 6.28 13.11
N PHE A 21 -6.42 7.14 12.20
CA PHE A 21 -5.56 7.62 11.11
C PHE A 21 -4.40 8.47 11.61
N ILE A 22 -4.61 9.33 12.63
CA ILE A 22 -3.52 10.08 13.28
C ILE A 22 -2.50 9.13 13.90
N SER A 23 -2.97 8.06 14.55
CA SER A 23 -2.09 7.05 15.15
C SER A 23 -1.24 6.32 14.10
N ILE A 24 -1.86 5.92 12.97
CA ILE A 24 -1.16 5.26 11.85
C ILE A 24 -0.14 6.21 11.22
N ASN A 25 -0.52 7.46 10.99
CA ASN A 25 0.39 8.49 10.47
C ASN A 25 1.58 8.73 11.40
N THR A 26 1.33 8.79 12.71
CA THR A 26 2.37 8.95 13.73
C THR A 26 3.34 7.76 13.68
N LEU A 27 2.82 6.54 13.55
CA LEU A 27 3.63 5.34 13.41
C LEU A 27 4.48 5.38 12.13
N LEU A 28 3.91 5.83 11.00
CA LEU A 28 4.60 5.97 9.72
C LEU A 28 5.76 6.98 9.82
N VAL A 29 5.51 8.15 10.41
CA VAL A 29 6.54 9.18 10.62
C VAL A 29 7.60 8.70 11.62
N TYR A 30 7.20 7.99 12.67
CA TYR A 30 8.12 7.43 13.64
C TYR A 30 9.05 6.39 13.00
N ASP A 31 8.51 5.47 12.20
CA ASP A 31 9.30 4.48 11.45
C ASP A 31 10.24 5.15 10.44
N PHE A 32 9.79 6.23 9.79
CA PHE A 32 10.64 7.05 8.92
C PHE A 32 11.87 7.57 9.68
N LEU A 33 11.67 8.16 10.86
CA LEU A 33 12.77 8.71 11.67
C LEU A 33 13.74 7.62 12.12
N LEU A 34 13.22 6.46 12.56
CA LEU A 34 14.06 5.33 12.97
C LEU A 34 14.90 4.76 11.82
N THR A 35 14.34 4.75 10.60
CA THR A 35 15.02 4.18 9.43
C THR A 35 15.87 5.20 8.66
N LEU A 36 15.89 6.47 9.06
CA LEU A 36 16.65 7.53 8.38
C LEU A 36 18.16 7.22 8.32
N ASN A 37 18.73 6.65 9.38
CA ASN A 37 20.14 6.22 9.38
C ASN A 37 20.44 5.19 8.28
N LYS A 38 19.51 4.25 8.05
CA LYS A 38 19.62 3.27 6.97
C LYS A 38 19.46 3.93 5.60
N GLU A 39 18.54 4.89 5.47
CA GLU A 39 18.34 5.65 4.24
C GLU A 39 19.61 6.41 3.84
N VAL A 40 20.20 7.16 4.79
CA VAL A 40 21.45 7.90 4.55
C VAL A 40 22.58 6.95 4.16
N LYS A 41 22.69 5.80 4.82
CA LYS A 41 23.71 4.80 4.53
C LYS A 41 23.56 4.23 3.10
N TYR A 42 22.35 3.83 2.72
CA TYR A 42 22.12 3.04 1.51
C TYR A 42 21.77 3.86 0.26
N TYR A 43 21.10 5.00 0.41
CA TYR A 43 20.48 5.71 -0.71
C TYR A 43 21.05 7.10 -0.98
N TRP A 44 21.60 7.80 0.03
CA TRP A 44 22.05 9.19 -0.14
C TRP A 44 23.40 9.33 -0.86
N ARG A 45 24.32 8.38 -0.69
CA ARG A 45 25.69 8.54 -1.22
C ARG A 45 25.80 8.39 -2.75
N LYS A 46 25.04 7.47 -3.36
CA LYS A 46 24.92 7.37 -4.81
C LYS A 46 23.73 6.47 -5.18
N PRO A 47 22.55 7.03 -5.54
CA PRO A 47 21.48 6.24 -6.14
C PRO A 47 21.96 5.75 -7.51
N ARG A 48 21.81 4.46 -7.81
CA ARG A 48 22.39 3.86 -9.02
C ARG A 48 21.39 3.07 -9.88
N GLY A 49 20.16 2.84 -9.43
CA GLY A 49 19.20 2.05 -10.23
C GLY A 49 17.72 2.31 -9.98
N HIS A 50 16.88 1.69 -10.80
CA HIS A 50 15.42 1.81 -10.78
C HIS A 50 14.81 1.46 -9.41
N VAL A 51 15.39 0.51 -8.67
CA VAL A 51 14.99 0.13 -7.30
C VAL A 51 15.13 1.30 -6.31
N ASP A 52 16.10 2.20 -6.53
CA ASP A 52 16.29 3.39 -5.67
C ASP A 52 15.19 4.43 -5.90
N VAL A 53 14.80 4.61 -7.15
CA VAL A 53 13.68 5.50 -7.51
C VAL A 53 12.39 4.97 -6.88
N LEU A 54 12.14 3.66 -6.97
CA LEU A 54 10.97 3.02 -6.37
C LEU A 54 10.95 3.13 -4.84
N PHE A 55 12.10 3.02 -4.18
CA PHE A 55 12.19 3.27 -2.75
C PHE A 55 11.74 4.69 -2.38
N TYR A 56 12.24 5.70 -3.09
CA TYR A 56 11.85 7.09 -2.83
C TYR A 56 10.38 7.36 -3.15
N ILE A 57 9.86 6.78 -4.23
CA ILE A 57 8.44 6.83 -4.57
C ILE A 57 7.61 6.22 -3.44
N ASN A 58 7.87 4.97 -3.05
CA ASN A 58 7.11 4.30 -1.99
C ASN A 58 7.11 5.09 -0.67
N ARG A 59 8.27 5.61 -0.29
CA ARG A 59 8.48 6.30 0.99
C ARG A 59 7.81 7.67 1.02
N TYR A 60 8.14 8.54 0.07
CA TYR A 60 7.67 9.93 0.11
C TYR A 60 6.21 10.07 -0.37
N ILE A 61 5.79 9.27 -1.35
CA ILE A 61 4.38 9.28 -1.80
C ILE A 61 3.47 8.66 -0.73
N GLY A 62 3.95 7.64 0.01
CA GLY A 62 3.20 7.10 1.15
C GLY A 62 2.97 8.12 2.26
N ILE A 63 4.00 8.90 2.62
CA ILE A 63 3.87 9.99 3.60
C ILE A 63 2.93 11.09 3.10
N LEU A 64 3.08 11.49 1.83
CA LEU A 64 2.19 12.48 1.21
C LEU A 64 0.73 12.02 1.27
N GLY A 65 0.45 10.79 0.89
CA GLY A 65 -0.89 10.21 0.94
C GLY A 65 -1.46 10.21 2.36
N ALA A 66 -0.66 9.81 3.35
CA ALA A 66 -1.08 9.75 4.73
C ALA A 66 -1.41 11.14 5.31
N ILE A 67 -0.59 12.16 5.02
CA ILE A 67 -0.83 13.56 5.42
C ILE A 67 -2.08 14.11 4.73
N VAL A 68 -2.23 13.89 3.43
CA VAL A 68 -3.35 14.42 2.67
C VAL A 68 -4.67 13.77 3.08
N PHE A 69 -4.64 12.49 3.44
CA PHE A 69 -5.79 11.80 4.01
C PHE A 69 -6.22 12.40 5.36
N LEU A 70 -5.28 12.84 6.21
CA LEU A 70 -5.63 13.58 7.43
C LEU A 70 -6.31 14.91 7.11
N LEU A 71 -5.81 15.65 6.10
CA LEU A 71 -6.40 16.91 5.66
C LEU A 71 -7.81 16.76 5.07
N TYR A 72 -8.10 15.60 4.45
CA TYR A 72 -9.44 15.26 3.96
C TYR A 72 -10.43 15.10 5.12
N ASN A 73 -9.99 14.45 6.21
CA ASN A 73 -10.84 14.17 7.35
C ASN A 73 -10.95 15.34 8.33
N GLU A 74 -10.13 16.39 8.20
CA GLU A 74 -10.16 17.55 9.09
C GLU A 74 -11.44 18.39 8.92
N SER A 75 -11.86 19.06 10.00
CA SER A 75 -12.95 20.04 9.96
C SER A 75 -12.57 21.33 9.22
N GLY A 76 -13.57 22.11 8.81
CA GLY A 76 -13.35 23.34 8.04
C GLY A 76 -13.06 23.05 6.57
N ALA A 77 -13.71 22.01 6.05
CA ALA A 77 -13.59 21.58 4.67
C ALA A 77 -14.07 22.65 3.68
N THR A 78 -13.25 22.91 2.67
CA THR A 78 -13.59 23.70 1.49
C THR A 78 -13.69 22.80 0.26
N LEU A 79 -14.42 23.22 -0.77
CA LEU A 79 -14.56 22.43 -2.00
C LEU A 79 -13.21 22.11 -2.64
N LEU A 80 -12.29 23.09 -2.66
CA LEU A 80 -10.95 22.89 -3.22
C LEU A 80 -10.15 21.88 -2.39
N ARG A 81 -10.20 21.98 -1.05
CA ARG A 81 -9.52 21.03 -0.15
C ARG A 81 -10.04 19.61 -0.36
N CYS A 82 -11.35 19.40 -0.40
CA CYS A 82 -11.92 18.05 -0.57
C CYS A 82 -11.53 17.45 -1.92
N LYS A 83 -11.61 18.24 -3.01
CA LYS A 83 -11.20 17.78 -4.34
C LYS A 83 -9.73 17.41 -4.38
N LEU A 84 -8.84 18.31 -3.93
CA LEU A 84 -7.41 18.03 -3.95
C LEU A 84 -7.04 16.86 -3.04
N ALA A 85 -7.64 16.77 -1.86
CA ALA A 85 -7.30 15.74 -0.89
C ALA A 85 -7.76 14.35 -1.32
N GLU A 86 -8.98 14.24 -1.87
CA GLU A 86 -9.50 12.99 -2.44
C GLU A 86 -8.58 12.46 -3.55
N TRP A 87 -8.32 13.30 -4.55
CA TRP A 87 -7.53 12.92 -5.71
C TRP A 87 -6.10 12.55 -5.35
N THR A 88 -5.48 13.32 -4.46
CA THR A 88 -4.10 13.06 -4.04
C THR A 88 -4.05 11.77 -3.24
N THR A 89 -5.03 11.49 -2.38
CA THR A 89 -5.12 10.23 -1.64
C THR A 89 -5.19 9.05 -2.61
N GLU A 90 -6.11 9.08 -3.58
CA GLU A 90 -6.28 8.00 -4.56
C GLU A 90 -5.02 7.76 -5.39
N ILE A 91 -4.41 8.83 -5.91
CA ILE A 91 -3.17 8.75 -6.69
C ILE A 91 -2.03 8.17 -5.85
N THR A 92 -1.87 8.65 -4.61
CA THR A 92 -0.80 8.16 -3.72
C THR A 92 -0.98 6.68 -3.38
N GLN A 93 -2.21 6.23 -3.15
CA GLN A 93 -2.54 4.83 -2.89
C GLN A 93 -2.22 3.94 -4.09
N ILE A 94 -2.63 4.33 -5.30
CA ILE A 94 -2.32 3.59 -6.53
C ILE A 94 -0.80 3.44 -6.68
N ILE A 95 -0.05 4.53 -6.50
CA ILE A 95 1.41 4.53 -6.64
C ILE A 95 2.07 3.61 -5.60
N VAL A 96 1.66 3.68 -4.34
CA VAL A 96 2.23 2.85 -3.27
C VAL A 96 1.98 1.36 -3.53
N VAL A 97 0.74 0.98 -3.84
CA VAL A 97 0.39 -0.43 -4.09
C VAL A 97 1.14 -0.95 -5.32
N LEU A 98 1.12 -0.24 -6.44
CA LEU A 98 1.87 -0.64 -7.65
C LEU A 98 3.36 -0.76 -7.39
N THR A 99 3.93 0.12 -6.56
CA THR A 99 5.35 0.04 -6.19
C THR A 99 5.65 -1.23 -5.39
N VAL A 100 4.79 -1.58 -4.44
CA VAL A 100 4.91 -2.80 -3.63
C VAL A 100 4.72 -4.06 -4.49
N ASP A 101 3.72 -4.10 -5.36
CA ASP A 101 3.50 -5.24 -6.25
C ASP A 101 4.63 -5.41 -7.26
N TYR A 102 5.16 -4.30 -7.79
CA TYR A 102 6.31 -4.32 -8.69
C TYR A 102 7.58 -4.86 -8.02
N ILE A 103 7.89 -4.45 -6.79
CA ILE A 103 9.08 -4.98 -6.08
C ILE A 103 8.91 -6.46 -5.70
N LEU A 104 7.69 -6.89 -5.36
CA LEU A 104 7.37 -8.29 -5.13
C LEU A 104 7.50 -9.12 -6.42
N ALA A 105 7.04 -8.59 -7.55
CA ALA A 105 7.18 -9.22 -8.86
C ALA A 105 8.65 -9.38 -9.30
N ILE A 106 9.48 -8.32 -9.16
CA ILE A 106 10.92 -8.40 -9.46
C ILE A 106 11.56 -9.55 -8.67
N ARG A 107 11.26 -9.66 -7.37
CA ARG A 107 11.84 -10.73 -6.52
C ARG A 107 11.46 -12.14 -7.00
N VAL A 108 10.27 -12.28 -7.60
CA VAL A 108 9.83 -13.56 -8.19
C VAL A 108 10.40 -13.78 -9.59
N LEU A 109 10.92 -12.76 -10.30
CA LEU A 109 11.45 -12.83 -11.68
C LEU A 109 10.50 -13.61 -12.62
N ALA A 110 9.20 -13.41 -12.47
CA ALA A 110 8.21 -14.04 -13.34
C ALA A 110 8.08 -13.20 -14.62
N LEU A 111 8.41 -13.76 -15.79
CA LEU A 111 8.28 -13.03 -17.06
C LEU A 111 6.85 -12.49 -17.30
N SER A 112 5.83 -13.19 -16.77
CA SER A 112 4.43 -12.79 -16.83
C SER A 112 4.02 -11.72 -15.82
N SER A 113 4.89 -11.30 -14.90
CA SER A 113 4.50 -10.30 -13.88
C SER A 113 4.46 -8.88 -14.44
N ASN A 114 5.30 -8.54 -15.41
CA ASN A 114 5.34 -7.18 -15.96
C ASN A 114 4.03 -6.85 -16.70
N THR A 115 3.48 -7.79 -17.46
CA THR A 115 2.19 -7.63 -18.13
C THR A 115 1.04 -7.58 -17.12
N LEU A 116 1.11 -8.36 -16.05
CA LEU A 116 0.12 -8.35 -14.97
C LEU A 116 0.08 -7.00 -14.25
N ILE A 117 1.23 -6.42 -13.92
CA ILE A 117 1.32 -5.12 -13.23
C ILE A 117 0.91 -3.97 -14.16
N ALA A 118 1.28 -4.03 -15.44
CA ALA A 118 0.81 -3.06 -16.42
C ALA A 118 -0.71 -3.11 -16.59
N LEU A 119 -1.30 -4.32 -16.59
CA LEU A 119 -2.74 -4.51 -16.61
C LEU A 119 -3.40 -3.95 -15.35
N GLU A 120 -2.82 -4.22 -14.17
CA GLU A 120 -3.27 -3.63 -12.91
C GLU A 120 -3.27 -2.11 -12.97
N ALA A 121 -2.14 -1.49 -13.31
CA ALA A 121 -2.03 -0.04 -13.42
C ALA A 121 -3.09 0.53 -14.38
N THR A 122 -3.30 -0.12 -15.53
CA THR A 122 -4.31 0.31 -16.52
C THR A 122 -5.72 0.26 -15.95
N ILE A 123 -6.09 -0.85 -15.29
CA ILE A 123 -7.43 -1.02 -14.71
C ILE A 123 -7.68 0.04 -13.63
N ARG A 124 -6.71 0.32 -12.76
CA ARG A 124 -6.85 1.31 -11.68
C ARG A 124 -6.97 2.72 -12.22
N ILE A 125 -6.21 3.08 -13.26
CA ILE A 125 -6.34 4.37 -13.95
C ILE A 125 -7.75 4.50 -14.56
N VAL A 126 -8.28 3.44 -15.18
CA VAL A 126 -9.64 3.44 -15.74
C VAL A 126 -10.69 3.61 -14.64
N ILE A 127 -10.57 2.87 -13.53
CA ILE A 127 -11.47 3.01 -12.37
C ILE A 127 -11.41 4.43 -11.81
N MET A 128 -10.21 5.00 -11.67
CA MET A 128 -10.02 6.38 -11.22
C MET A 128 -10.76 7.34 -12.15
N ILE A 129 -10.57 7.27 -13.48
CA ILE A 129 -11.26 8.12 -14.45
C ILE A 129 -12.79 7.98 -14.34
N ILE A 130 -13.31 6.76 -14.17
CA ILE A 130 -14.74 6.53 -13.97
C ILE A 130 -15.22 7.18 -12.67
N ALA A 131 -14.45 7.05 -11.58
CA ALA A 131 -14.76 7.69 -10.30
C ALA A 131 -14.85 9.22 -10.45
N LEU A 132 -13.96 9.85 -11.23
CA LEU A 132 -14.02 11.30 -11.50
C LEU A 132 -15.32 11.76 -12.15
N LEU A 133 -15.94 10.91 -12.97
CA LEU A 133 -17.17 11.23 -13.68
C LEU A 133 -18.43 11.00 -12.83
N TRP A 134 -18.33 10.15 -11.80
CA TRP A 134 -19.48 9.64 -11.06
C TRP A 134 -19.54 10.12 -9.62
N VAL A 135 -18.38 10.46 -9.04
CA VAL A 135 -18.20 10.87 -7.65
C VAL A 135 -17.67 12.30 -7.62
N SER A 136 -18.26 13.15 -6.80
CA SER A 136 -17.84 14.53 -6.63
C SER A 136 -17.68 14.81 -5.14
N PRO A 137 -16.45 15.05 -4.66
CA PRO A 137 -16.23 15.41 -3.27
C PRO A 137 -16.79 16.81 -3.02
N VAL A 138 -17.59 16.94 -1.98
CA VAL A 138 -18.28 18.17 -1.58
C VAL A 138 -18.08 18.44 -0.09
N PRO A 139 -18.00 19.71 0.34
CA PRO A 139 -18.03 20.05 1.75
C PRO A 139 -19.46 19.85 2.27
N TYR A 140 -19.62 18.98 3.26
CA TYR A 140 -20.87 18.73 3.96
C TYR A 140 -20.87 19.45 5.31
N ALA A 141 -21.83 20.35 5.52
CA ALA A 141 -21.99 21.07 6.79
C ALA A 141 -22.75 20.21 7.79
N VAL A 142 -22.10 19.83 8.89
CA VAL A 142 -22.71 19.04 9.97
C VAL A 142 -23.46 19.95 10.94
N ILE A 143 -22.84 21.09 11.30
CA ILE A 143 -23.41 22.19 12.09
C ILE A 143 -22.85 23.53 11.56
N PRO A 144 -23.46 24.69 11.87
CA PRO A 144 -22.91 25.98 11.50
C PRO A 144 -21.44 26.12 11.95
N GLY A 145 -20.54 26.40 11.01
CA GLY A 145 -19.09 26.51 11.25
C GLY A 145 -18.31 25.19 11.23
N LEU A 146 -18.96 24.03 11.11
CA LEU A 146 -18.31 22.72 11.01
C LEU A 146 -18.69 22.02 9.70
N SER A 147 -17.79 22.12 8.72
CA SER A 147 -17.85 21.36 7.47
C SER A 147 -16.80 20.26 7.43
N ILE A 148 -17.15 19.14 6.81
CA ILE A 148 -16.27 17.99 6.54
C ILE A 148 -16.33 17.62 5.05
N CYS A 149 -15.34 16.89 4.54
CA CYS A 149 -15.43 16.34 3.19
C CYS A 149 -16.36 15.12 3.17
N SER A 150 -17.19 15.04 2.13
CA SER A 150 -18.05 13.90 1.86
C SER A 150 -18.22 13.72 0.37
N ASP A 151 -18.42 12.49 -0.06
CA ASP A 151 -18.64 12.20 -1.47
C ASP A 151 -20.10 12.28 -1.84
N LYS A 152 -20.38 13.05 -2.89
CA LYS A 152 -21.68 13.05 -3.56
C LYS A 152 -21.55 12.26 -4.85
N ALA A 153 -22.22 11.11 -4.93
CA ALA A 153 -22.26 10.30 -6.13
C ALA A 153 -23.59 10.45 -6.88
N LYS A 154 -23.54 10.19 -8.19
CA LYS A 154 -24.75 10.07 -9.03
C LYS A 154 -25.66 8.92 -8.58
N SER A 155 -25.10 7.88 -7.98
CA SER A 155 -25.79 6.73 -7.41
C SER A 155 -24.99 6.16 -6.24
N THR A 156 -25.66 5.85 -5.12
CA THR A 156 -25.04 5.20 -3.95
C THR A 156 -24.41 3.85 -4.29
N VAL A 157 -24.94 3.17 -5.30
CA VAL A 157 -24.41 1.88 -5.79
C VAL A 157 -23.00 2.05 -6.36
N ASN A 158 -22.72 3.17 -7.03
CA ASN A 158 -21.42 3.41 -7.66
C ASN A 158 -20.31 3.63 -6.62
N LEU A 159 -20.65 4.21 -5.45
CA LEU A 159 -19.70 4.42 -4.35
C LEU A 159 -19.21 3.10 -3.75
N LEU A 160 -20.01 2.03 -3.82
CA LEU A 160 -19.65 0.73 -3.23
C LEU A 160 -19.02 -0.21 -4.26
N ILE A 161 -19.48 -0.18 -5.50
CA ILE A 161 -19.01 -1.12 -6.54
C ILE A 161 -17.59 -0.80 -7.00
N LEU A 162 -17.24 0.48 -7.21
CA LEU A 162 -15.91 0.82 -7.74
C LEU A 162 -14.77 0.40 -6.80
N PRO A 163 -14.80 0.74 -5.49
CA PRO A 163 -13.74 0.30 -4.57
C PRO A 163 -13.73 -1.22 -4.39
N LEU A 164 -14.90 -1.87 -4.42
CA LEU A 164 -15.00 -3.33 -4.34
C LEU A 164 -14.27 -4.01 -5.51
N ILE A 165 -14.48 -3.53 -6.73
CA ILE A 165 -13.81 -4.05 -7.93
C ILE A 165 -12.30 -3.80 -7.84
N ASP A 166 -11.89 -2.58 -7.47
CA ASP A 166 -10.47 -2.22 -7.35
C ASP A 166 -9.74 -3.14 -6.37
N TRP A 167 -10.22 -3.25 -5.13
CA TRP A 167 -9.58 -4.07 -4.11
C TRP A 167 -9.66 -5.57 -4.38
N SER A 168 -10.72 -6.04 -5.05
CA SER A 168 -10.81 -7.42 -5.52
C SER A 168 -9.73 -7.73 -6.56
N PHE A 169 -9.44 -6.77 -7.44
CA PHE A 169 -8.40 -6.92 -8.45
C PHE A 169 -7.00 -6.92 -7.81
N VAL A 170 -6.72 -6.04 -6.85
CA VAL A 170 -5.47 -6.05 -6.08
C VAL A 170 -5.29 -7.39 -5.36
N ALA A 171 -6.33 -7.91 -4.71
CA ALA A 171 -6.28 -9.21 -4.07
C ALA A 171 -5.95 -10.33 -5.07
N LEU A 172 -6.54 -10.29 -6.28
CA LEU A 172 -6.25 -11.26 -7.34
C LEU A 172 -4.79 -11.19 -7.79
N VAL A 173 -4.25 -10.00 -8.06
CA VAL A 173 -2.85 -9.83 -8.43
C VAL A 173 -1.92 -10.35 -7.33
N GLY A 174 -2.18 -9.96 -6.08
CA GLY A 174 -1.43 -10.43 -4.91
C GLY A 174 -1.45 -11.96 -4.78
N LEU A 175 -2.59 -12.62 -4.99
CA LEU A 175 -2.71 -14.07 -4.99
C LEU A 175 -1.91 -14.73 -6.12
N VAL A 176 -1.94 -14.16 -7.33
CA VAL A 176 -1.18 -14.66 -8.47
C VAL A 176 0.32 -14.55 -8.21
N LEU A 177 0.79 -13.40 -7.71
CA LEU A 177 2.20 -13.22 -7.35
C LEU A 177 2.64 -14.15 -6.22
N MET A 178 1.80 -14.33 -5.19
CA MET A 178 2.05 -15.28 -4.10
C MET A 178 2.13 -16.73 -4.62
N CYS A 179 1.25 -17.11 -5.54
CA CYS A 179 1.28 -18.43 -6.17
C CYS A 179 2.59 -18.63 -6.93
N PHE A 180 3.01 -17.67 -7.76
CA PHE A 180 4.29 -17.73 -8.45
C PHE A 180 5.48 -17.81 -7.49
N ALA A 181 5.46 -17.05 -6.40
CA ALA A 181 6.49 -17.11 -5.37
C ALA A 181 6.60 -18.52 -4.76
N ILE A 182 5.47 -19.15 -4.41
CA ILE A 182 5.41 -20.51 -3.87
C ILE A 182 5.88 -21.55 -4.91
N LEU A 183 5.45 -21.43 -6.16
CA LEU A 183 5.87 -22.35 -7.23
C LEU A 183 7.38 -22.30 -7.46
N LYS A 184 7.95 -21.10 -7.48
CA LYS A 184 9.40 -20.89 -7.61
C LYS A 184 10.15 -21.41 -6.39
N ALA A 185 9.63 -21.15 -5.19
CA ALA A 185 10.17 -21.68 -3.94
C ALA A 185 10.20 -23.20 -3.93
N LYS A 186 9.11 -23.88 -4.33
CA LYS A 186 9.04 -25.35 -4.44
C LYS A 186 10.05 -25.89 -5.45
N LYS A 187 10.19 -25.24 -6.62
CA LYS A 187 11.17 -25.64 -7.64
C LYS A 187 12.60 -25.51 -7.12
N HIS A 188 12.92 -24.41 -6.44
CA HIS A 188 14.24 -24.19 -5.84
C HIS A 188 14.51 -25.14 -4.68
N TRP A 189 13.51 -25.43 -3.84
CA TRP A 189 13.63 -26.38 -2.75
C TRP A 189 14.03 -27.78 -3.24
N LYS A 190 13.42 -28.25 -4.33
CA LYS A 190 13.76 -29.55 -4.94
C LYS A 190 15.21 -29.61 -5.48
N LEU A 191 15.78 -28.47 -5.87
CA LEU A 191 17.15 -28.36 -6.35
C LEU A 191 18.16 -28.23 -5.20
N VAL A 192 17.78 -27.55 -4.11
CA VAL A 192 18.67 -27.21 -2.98
C VAL A 192 18.61 -28.23 -1.85
N SER A 193 17.63 -29.15 -1.79
CA SER A 193 17.56 -30.21 -0.77
C SER A 193 18.76 -31.18 -0.75
N SER A 194 19.73 -31.00 -1.67
CA SER A 194 20.99 -31.74 -1.71
C SER A 194 22.15 -31.03 -0.99
N PHE A 195 22.04 -29.74 -0.61
CA PHE A 195 23.11 -28.97 0.06
C PHE A 195 22.57 -28.00 1.13
N LYS A 196 23.44 -27.59 2.07
CA LYS A 196 23.23 -26.72 3.27
C LYS A 196 22.51 -25.35 3.07
N GLY A 197 21.91 -25.07 1.91
CA GLY A 197 21.24 -23.81 1.57
C GLY A 197 19.78 -23.67 2.03
N ALA A 198 19.22 -24.65 2.74
CA ALA A 198 17.81 -24.63 3.18
C ALA A 198 17.47 -23.45 4.11
N SER A 199 18.39 -23.05 5.01
CA SER A 199 18.13 -21.99 5.99
C SER A 199 18.03 -20.59 5.36
N LEU A 200 18.80 -20.30 4.30
CA LEU A 200 18.74 -19.01 3.61
C LEU A 200 17.45 -18.87 2.80
N VAL A 201 17.01 -19.95 2.15
CA VAL A 201 15.76 -20.01 1.38
C VAL A 201 14.56 -19.86 2.31
N GLU A 202 14.59 -20.49 3.49
CA GLU A 202 13.54 -20.37 4.52
C GLU A 202 13.37 -18.94 5.02
N VAL A 203 14.47 -18.22 5.31
CA VAL A 203 14.41 -16.82 5.77
C VAL A 203 13.86 -15.89 4.68
N ILE A 204 14.27 -16.08 3.43
CA ILE A 204 13.78 -15.25 2.30
C ILE A 204 12.29 -15.50 2.02
N ILE A 205 11.83 -16.76 2.10
CA ILE A 205 10.41 -17.12 1.95
C ILE A 205 9.58 -16.58 3.11
N ARG A 206 10.11 -16.60 4.33
CA ARG A 206 9.43 -16.08 5.51
C ARG A 206 9.22 -14.57 5.43
N ASP A 207 10.26 -13.83 5.03
CA ASP A 207 10.17 -12.39 4.85
C ASP A 207 9.21 -12.04 3.71
N GLN A 208 9.38 -12.64 2.52
CA GLN A 208 8.54 -12.35 1.35
C GLN A 208 7.07 -12.78 1.53
N GLY A 209 6.82 -13.93 2.17
CA GLY A 209 5.48 -14.43 2.44
C GLY A 209 4.66 -13.52 3.34
N LEU A 210 5.30 -12.83 4.29
CA LEU A 210 4.64 -11.86 5.15
C LEU A 210 4.13 -10.64 4.36
N TYR A 211 4.87 -10.18 3.34
CA TYR A 211 4.43 -9.08 2.49
C TYR A 211 3.22 -9.46 1.62
N TYR A 212 3.23 -10.64 1.00
CA TYR A 212 2.07 -11.13 0.26
C TYR A 212 0.85 -11.27 1.16
N LEU A 213 1.02 -11.84 2.36
CA LEU A 213 -0.05 -11.96 3.34
C LEU A 213 -0.61 -10.59 3.72
N LEU A 214 0.25 -9.60 3.94
CA LEU A 214 -0.15 -8.26 4.29
C LEU A 214 -0.95 -7.57 3.18
N VAL A 215 -0.51 -7.67 1.92
CA VAL A 215 -1.26 -7.14 0.77
C VAL A 215 -2.66 -7.78 0.72
N LEU A 216 -2.75 -9.10 0.91
CA LEU A 216 -4.03 -9.81 0.95
C LEU A 216 -4.89 -9.41 2.15
N CYS A 217 -4.31 -9.23 3.34
CA CYS A 217 -5.00 -8.71 4.51
C CYS A 217 -5.54 -7.29 4.26
N CYS A 218 -4.73 -6.42 3.67
CA CYS A 218 -5.12 -5.06 3.33
C CYS A 218 -6.29 -5.06 2.34
N SER A 219 -6.19 -5.82 1.26
CA SER A 219 -7.25 -5.92 0.25
C SER A 219 -8.54 -6.54 0.80
N THR A 220 -8.44 -7.61 1.60
CA THR A 220 -9.62 -8.25 2.21
C THR A 220 -10.30 -7.32 3.22
N LEU A 221 -9.55 -6.60 4.05
CA LEU A 221 -10.12 -5.61 4.97
C LEU A 221 -10.88 -4.53 4.21
N ASN A 222 -10.32 -3.98 3.13
CA ASN A 222 -11.01 -2.98 2.31
C ASN A 222 -12.26 -3.54 1.62
N ILE A 223 -12.22 -4.75 1.08
CA ILE A 223 -13.42 -5.42 0.54
C ILE A 223 -14.50 -5.54 1.63
N VAL A 224 -14.13 -5.97 2.84
CA VAL A 224 -15.05 -6.14 3.97
C VAL A 224 -15.62 -4.80 4.43
N VAL A 225 -14.79 -3.75 4.53
CA VAL A 225 -15.22 -2.38 4.87
C VAL A 225 -16.32 -1.91 3.93
N ASN A 226 -16.15 -2.10 2.62
CA ASN A 226 -17.13 -1.70 1.62
C ASN A 226 -18.46 -2.45 1.76
N VAL A 227 -18.47 -3.66 2.31
CA VAL A 227 -19.71 -4.42 2.60
C VAL A 227 -20.32 -4.05 3.95
N ILE A 228 -19.48 -3.79 4.97
CA ILE A 228 -19.91 -3.54 6.37
C ILE A 228 -20.33 -2.09 6.60
N VAL A 229 -19.85 -1.11 5.82
CA VAL A 229 -20.19 0.31 5.98
C VAL A 229 -21.72 0.56 5.98
N ALA A 230 -22.48 -0.29 5.29
CA ALA A 230 -23.95 -0.25 5.27
C ALA A 230 -24.62 -0.73 6.57
N LYS A 231 -23.88 -1.42 7.46
CA LYS A 231 -24.39 -2.07 8.68
C LYS A 231 -23.85 -1.44 9.97
N ASP A 232 -22.55 -1.17 10.04
CA ASP A 232 -21.91 -0.59 11.22
C ASP A 232 -20.75 0.35 10.84
N ALA A 233 -20.98 1.65 11.04
CA ALA A 233 -20.02 2.69 10.71
C ALA A 233 -18.79 2.71 11.65
N ILE A 234 -18.92 2.28 12.91
CA ILE A 234 -17.79 2.24 13.85
C ILE A 234 -16.83 1.13 13.43
N LEU A 235 -17.37 -0.08 13.22
CA LEU A 235 -16.57 -1.22 12.79
C LEU A 235 -15.91 -0.96 11.43
N ALA A 236 -16.63 -0.32 10.49
CA ALA A 236 -16.07 0.06 9.19
C ALA A 236 -14.86 1.00 9.32
N GLN A 237 -14.92 2.02 10.18
CA GLN A 237 -13.79 2.95 10.40
C GLN A 237 -12.57 2.25 10.99
N VAL A 238 -12.77 1.35 11.96
CA VAL A 238 -11.67 0.57 12.55
C VAL A 238 -11.01 -0.33 11.50
N LEU A 239 -11.82 -1.06 10.72
CA LEU A 239 -11.32 -1.94 9.67
C LEU A 239 -10.63 -1.17 8.53
N ALA A 240 -11.13 0.03 8.19
CA ALA A 240 -10.51 0.91 7.19
C ALA A 240 -9.14 1.41 7.67
N GLY A 241 -9.01 1.75 8.95
CA GLY A 241 -7.71 2.08 9.55
C GLY A 241 -6.72 0.90 9.46
N LEU A 242 -7.15 -0.30 9.86
CA LEU A 242 -6.31 -1.50 9.80
C LEU A 242 -5.93 -1.90 8.36
N GLY A 243 -6.84 -1.67 7.40
CA GLY A 243 -6.62 -1.88 5.97
C GLY A 243 -5.94 -0.70 5.27
N SER A 244 -5.32 0.23 6.00
CA SER A 244 -4.72 1.40 5.37
C SER A 244 -3.51 1.03 4.48
N PRO A 245 -3.43 1.54 3.24
CA PRO A 245 -2.24 1.40 2.38
C PRO A 245 -0.97 2.00 2.99
N SER A 246 -1.08 2.85 4.01
CA SER A 246 0.07 3.38 4.76
C SER A 246 0.93 2.28 5.35
N PHE A 247 0.32 1.16 5.76
CA PHE A 247 1.06 -0.02 6.21
C PHE A 247 1.88 -0.64 5.09
N LEU A 248 1.35 -0.66 3.86
CA LEU A 248 2.06 -1.17 2.68
C LEU A 248 3.29 -0.29 2.36
N SER A 249 3.18 1.03 2.49
CA SER A 249 4.33 1.93 2.35
C SER A 249 5.39 1.67 3.43
N LEU A 250 4.98 1.60 4.70
CA LEU A 250 5.89 1.33 5.84
C LEU A 250 6.66 0.03 5.62
N LEU A 251 5.95 -1.06 5.35
CA LEU A 251 6.53 -2.37 5.14
C LEU A 251 7.34 -2.42 3.82
N GLY A 252 6.89 -1.75 2.77
CA GLY A 252 7.66 -1.57 1.54
C GLY A 252 9.06 -0.99 1.81
N ASN A 253 9.18 -0.01 2.72
CA ASN A 253 10.47 0.56 3.08
C ASN A 253 11.41 -0.49 3.71
N HIS A 254 10.90 -1.32 4.62
CA HIS A 254 11.67 -2.42 5.21
C HIS A 254 12.08 -3.47 4.18
N LEU A 255 11.20 -3.77 3.22
CA LEU A 255 11.52 -4.66 2.12
C LEU A 255 12.70 -4.14 1.30
N PHE A 256 12.72 -2.85 0.98
CA PHE A 256 13.81 -2.19 0.26
C PHE A 256 15.12 -2.22 1.05
N PHE A 257 15.08 -1.93 2.36
CA PHE A 257 16.26 -2.04 3.22
C PHE A 257 16.81 -3.46 3.28
N ASN A 258 15.95 -4.47 3.40
CA ASN A 258 16.37 -5.86 3.44
C ASN A 258 17.09 -6.28 2.15
N ILE A 259 16.71 -5.75 0.97
CA ILE A 259 17.45 -5.98 -0.29
C ILE A 259 18.86 -5.43 -0.20
N ARG A 260 18.99 -4.18 0.26
CA ARG A 260 20.28 -3.48 0.34
C ARG A 260 21.22 -4.14 1.33
N GLU A 261 20.71 -4.56 2.48
CA GLU A 261 21.49 -5.26 3.48
C GLU A 261 21.99 -6.63 2.99
N VAL A 262 21.16 -7.39 2.27
CA VAL A 262 21.58 -8.66 1.64
C VAL A 262 22.63 -8.42 0.56
N SER A 263 22.48 -7.38 -0.26
CA SER A 263 23.46 -7.01 -1.28
C SER A 263 24.83 -6.66 -0.66
N GLU A 264 24.84 -5.87 0.41
CA GLU A 264 26.07 -5.49 1.13
C GLU A 264 26.77 -6.72 1.74
N ARG A 265 26.01 -7.63 2.38
CA ARG A 265 26.56 -8.88 2.92
C ARG A 265 27.10 -9.81 1.82
N GLY A 266 26.45 -9.86 0.66
CA GLY A 266 26.90 -10.62 -0.49
C GLY A 266 28.23 -10.10 -1.07
N VAL A 267 28.41 -8.78 -1.14
CA VAL A 267 29.67 -8.17 -1.57
C VAL A 267 30.80 -8.44 -0.57
N ASN A 268 30.52 -8.31 0.73
CA ASN A 268 31.52 -8.52 1.78
C ASN A 268 31.87 -10.01 1.98
N GLY A 269 30.93 -10.93 1.75
CA GLY A 269 31.18 -12.38 1.78
C GLY A 269 31.73 -12.95 0.47
N GLY A 270 31.52 -12.25 -0.65
CA GLY A 270 31.89 -12.65 -2.02
C GLY A 270 33.33 -12.32 -2.43
N ALA A 271 34.10 -11.59 -1.60
CA ALA A 271 35.53 -11.37 -1.82
C ALA A 271 36.39 -12.66 -1.73
N ARG A 272 35.77 -13.85 -1.62
CA ARG A 272 36.48 -15.14 -1.61
C ARG A 272 35.91 -16.25 -2.50
N SER A 273 34.89 -16.03 -3.33
CA SER A 273 34.52 -17.05 -4.34
C SER A 273 33.68 -16.48 -5.50
N ASN A 274 34.31 -16.41 -6.67
CA ASN A 274 33.78 -16.34 -8.03
C ASN A 274 32.66 -15.33 -8.35
N ALA A 275 33.09 -14.28 -9.05
CA ALA A 275 32.33 -13.18 -9.67
C ALA A 275 31.31 -13.57 -10.77
N ASN A 276 30.81 -14.80 -10.82
CA ASN A 276 29.93 -15.25 -11.92
C ASN A 276 28.45 -15.43 -11.54
N SER A 277 28.06 -15.22 -10.28
CA SER A 277 26.65 -15.36 -9.84
C SER A 277 25.92 -14.03 -9.59
N VAL A 278 26.64 -12.90 -9.53
CA VAL A 278 26.07 -11.56 -9.27
C VAL A 278 25.65 -10.85 -10.57
N SER A 279 26.13 -11.29 -11.73
CA SER A 279 25.72 -10.77 -13.04
C SER A 279 24.27 -11.10 -13.42
N ALA A 280 23.53 -11.88 -12.61
CA ALA A 280 22.12 -12.20 -12.86
C ALA A 280 21.12 -11.24 -12.18
N MET A 281 21.62 -10.20 -11.51
CA MET A 281 20.78 -9.15 -10.89
C MET A 281 20.92 -7.77 -11.58
N GLU A 282 21.82 -7.64 -12.53
CA GLU A 282 21.77 -6.59 -13.55
C GLU A 282 21.16 -7.22 -14.80
N PHE A 283 20.19 -6.55 -15.41
CA PHE A 283 19.35 -7.01 -16.53
C PHE A 283 18.21 -7.97 -16.14
N VAL A 284 17.07 -7.43 -15.72
CA VAL A 284 15.86 -7.19 -16.53
C VAL A 284 15.03 -6.11 -15.86
#